data_AF-A0A6N8EBN2-F1
#
_entry.id   AF-A0A6N8EBN2-F1
#
_cell.length_a   1.000
_cell.length_b   1.000
_cell.length_c   1.000
_cell.angle_alpha   90.00
_cell.angle_beta   90.00
_cell.angle_gamma   90.00
#
_symmetry.space_group_name_H-M   'P 1'
#
loop_
_entity.id
_entity.type
_entity.pdbx_description
1 polymer ?
#
loop_
_entity_poly.entity_id
_entity_poly.type
_entity_poly.pdbx_seq_one_letter_code
_entity_poly.pdbx_strand_id
1 'polypeptide(L)' 'MGYAELIQTLEQLPEDKQSEVLDFAKFLAQRFQPKEIEQKTLAESSLARWINNPLGVENFQPMSREEANAR' A
#
# COMPACT_ATOMS: atom_id res chain seq x y z
N MET A 1 2.69 -13.45 -28.22
CA MET A 1 2.07 -12.33 -28.96
C MET A 1 2.81 -11.06 -28.60
N GLY A 2 3.38 -10.39 -29.58
CA GLY A 2 4.10 -9.13 -29.37
C GLY A 2 3.15 -7.94 -29.21
N TYR A 3 3.63 -6.83 -28.64
CA TYR A 3 2.83 -5.59 -28.51
C TYR A 3 2.27 -5.11 -29.85
N ALA A 4 3.00 -5.30 -30.95
CA ALA A 4 2.56 -4.92 -32.29
C ALA A 4 1.34 -5.72 -32.78
N GLU A 5 1.29 -7.02 -32.49
CA GLU A 5 0.14 -7.88 -32.85
C GLU A 5 -1.11 -7.52 -32.02
N LEU A 6 -0.91 -7.08 -30.78
CA LEU A 6 -2.00 -6.63 -29.90
C LEU A 6 -2.65 -5.35 -30.42
N ILE A 7 -1.84 -4.38 -30.87
CA ILE A 7 -2.32 -3.10 -31.44
C ILE A 7 -3.14 -3.37 -32.70
N GLN A 8 -2.63 -4.21 -33.61
CA GLN A 8 -3.36 -4.58 -34.83
C GLN A 8 -4.69 -5.27 -34.52
N THR A 9 -4.73 -6.11 -33.48
CA THR A 9 -5.98 -6.77 -33.06
C THR A 9 -6.97 -5.77 -32.45
N LEU A 10 -6.48 -4.78 -31.70
CA LEU A 10 -7.27 -3.69 -31.13
C LEU A 10 -7.90 -2.80 -32.21
N GLU A 11 -7.13 -2.44 -33.24
CA GLU A 11 -7.60 -1.61 -34.36
C GLU A 11 -8.73 -2.27 -35.17
N GLN A 12 -8.85 -3.59 -35.14
CA GLN A 12 -9.93 -4.34 -35.80
C GLN A 12 -11.25 -4.32 -35.01
N LEU A 13 -11.23 -3.90 -33.74
CA LEU A 13 -12.41 -3.84 -32.92
C LEU A 13 -13.18 -2.53 -33.13
N PRO A 14 -14.51 -2.53 -32.95
CA PRO A 14 -15.29 -1.31 -32.83
C PRO A 14 -14.80 -0.42 -31.65
N GLU A 15 -15.01 0.89 -31.76
CA GLU A 15 -14.47 1.90 -30.83
C GLU A 15 -14.91 1.67 -29.37
N ASP A 16 -16.15 1.25 -29.15
CA ASP A 16 -16.68 0.87 -27.84
C ASP A 16 -15.90 -0.30 -27.22
N LYS A 17 -15.55 -1.30 -28.02
CA LYS A 17 -14.76 -2.46 -27.59
C LYS A 17 -13.28 -2.15 -27.38
N GLN A 18 -12.72 -1.23 -28.15
CA GLN A 18 -11.37 -0.73 -27.88
C GLN A 18 -11.30 -0.05 -26.51
N SER A 19 -12.30 0.78 -26.18
CA SER A 19 -12.36 1.48 -24.89
C SER A 19 -12.42 0.51 -23.70
N GLU A 20 -13.20 -0.57 -23.82
CA GLU A 20 -13.35 -1.61 -22.80
C GLU A 20 -12.01 -2.31 -22.50
N VAL A 21 -11.24 -2.64 -23.54
CA VAL A 21 -9.92 -3.27 -23.40
C VAL A 21 -8.92 -2.32 -22.73
N LEU A 22 -8.91 -1.04 -23.12
CA LEU A 22 -8.04 -0.04 -22.51
C LEU A 22 -8.37 0.20 -21.04
N ASP A 23 -9.66 0.22 -20.69
CA ASP A 23 -10.10 0.39 -19.31
C ASP A 23 -9.77 -0.84 -18.45
N PHE A 24 -9.89 -2.04 -19.01
CA PHE A 24 -9.43 -3.25 -18.34
C PHE A 24 -7.91 -3.23 -18.09
N ALA A 25 -7.12 -2.80 -19.07
CA ALA A 25 -5.67 -2.67 -18.91
C ALA A 25 -5.30 -1.63 -17.82
N LYS A 26 -5.99 -0.49 -17.78
CA LYS A 26 -5.83 0.52 -16.71
C LYS A 26 -6.18 -0.07 -15.34
N PHE A 27 -7.29 -0.80 -15.25
CA PHE A 27 -7.71 -1.45 -14.00
C PHE A 27 -6.64 -2.41 -13.47
N LEU A 28 -6.09 -3.26 -14.34
CA LEU A 28 -5.00 -4.16 -13.96
C LEU A 28 -3.76 -3.40 -13.51
N ALA A 29 -3.36 -2.36 -14.24
CA ALA A 29 -2.23 -1.52 -13.87
C ALA A 29 -2.41 -0.87 -12.50
N GLN A 30 -3.62 -0.40 -12.16
CA GLN A 30 -3.92 0.17 -10.84
C GLN A 30 -3.96 -0.89 -9.73
N ARG A 31 -4.50 -2.08 -10.02
CA ARG A 31 -4.64 -3.16 -9.04
C ARG A 31 -3.30 -3.76 -8.64
N PHE A 32 -2.38 -3.84 -9.59
CA PHE A 32 -1.05 -4.44 -9.46
C PHE A 32 0.06 -3.40 -9.45
N GLN A 33 -0.28 -2.10 -9.44
CA GLN A 33 0.70 -1.08 -9.07
C GLN A 33 1.25 -1.51 -7.71
N PRO A 34 2.57 -1.74 -7.60
CA PRO A 34 3.17 -1.98 -6.31
C PRO A 34 2.86 -0.74 -5.49
N LYS A 35 1.88 -0.85 -4.59
CA LYS A 35 1.83 0.06 -3.46
C LYS A 35 3.21 -0.11 -2.85
N GLU A 36 4.01 0.96 -2.87
CA GLU A 36 5.13 1.09 -1.95
C GLU A 36 4.51 1.00 -0.57
N ILE A 37 4.34 -0.24 -0.10
CA ILE A 37 4.08 -0.52 1.30
C ILE A 37 5.44 -0.23 1.90
N GLU A 38 5.67 1.04 2.27
CA GLU A 38 6.71 1.39 3.21
C GLU A 38 6.61 0.34 4.32
N GLN A 39 7.66 -0.46 4.48
CA GLN A 39 7.71 -1.52 5.47
C GLN A 39 7.72 -0.87 6.85
N LYS A 40 6.55 -0.48 7.34
CA LYS A 40 6.42 0.15 8.65
C LYS A 40 6.62 -0.93 9.69
N THR A 41 7.66 -0.76 10.49
CA THR A 41 7.88 -1.62 11.64
C THR A 41 6.75 -1.44 12.65
N LEU A 42 6.53 -2.40 13.54
CA LEU A 42 5.55 -2.24 14.62
C LEU A 42 5.82 -0.99 15.47
N ALA A 43 7.09 -0.55 15.55
CA ALA A 43 7.51 0.66 16.24
C ALA A 43 7.01 1.96 15.56
N GLU A 44 6.69 1.93 14.27
CA GLU A 44 6.18 3.07 13.50
C GLU A 44 4.64 3.12 13.46
N SER A 45 3.99 2.10 14.03
CA SER A 45 2.53 1.99 14.07
C SER A 45 1.89 3.11 14.91
N SER A 46 0.60 3.37 14.65
CA SER A 46 -0.21 4.26 15.48
C SER A 46 -0.28 3.79 16.94
N LEU A 47 -0.27 2.48 17.16
CA LEU A 47 -0.24 1.88 18.49
C LEU A 47 1.07 2.19 19.22
N ALA A 48 2.23 2.02 18.56
CA ALA A 48 3.51 2.35 19.18
C ALA A 48 3.63 3.83 19.55
N ARG A 49 3.12 4.73 18.70
CA ARG A 49 3.00 6.16 19.03
C ARG A 49 2.14 6.41 20.27
N TRP A 50 1.02 5.71 20.40
CA TRP A 50 0.14 5.84 21.56
C TRP A 50 0.77 5.28 22.85
N ILE A 51 1.46 4.14 22.78
CA ILE A 51 2.17 3.55 23.92
C ILE A 51 3.27 4.51 24.42
N ASN A 52 4.04 5.12 23.52
CA ASN A 52 5.13 6.02 23.88
C ASN A 52 4.66 7.39 24.36
N ASN A 53 3.47 7.83 23.94
CA ASN A 53 2.91 9.13 24.31
C ASN A 53 1.38 9.04 24.48
N PRO A 54 0.91 8.46 25.59
CA PRO A 54 -0.52 8.31 25.85
C PRO A 54 -1.16 9.68 26.09
N LEU A 55 -2.38 9.86 25.57
CA LEU A 55 -3.12 11.11 25.73
C LEU A 55 -3.41 11.36 27.21
N GLY A 56 -3.04 12.55 27.70
CA GLY A 56 -3.42 13.03 29.03
C GLY A 56 -2.47 12.68 30.17
N VAL A 57 -1.27 12.15 29.89
CA VAL A 57 -0.23 11.94 30.90
C VAL A 57 0.96 12.85 30.60
N GLU A 58 1.12 13.91 31.39
CA GLU A 58 2.27 14.79 31.29
C GLU A 58 3.57 14.05 31.67
N ASN A 59 4.63 14.24 30.88
CA ASN A 59 5.95 13.64 31.09
C ASN A 59 5.95 12.11 31.19
N PHE A 60 5.05 11.44 30.47
CA PHE A 60 5.05 9.97 30.40
C PHE A 60 6.38 9.44 29.86
N GLN A 61 7.00 8.53 30.58
CA GLN A 61 8.22 7.84 30.17
C GLN A 61 7.97 6.33 30.24
N PRO A 62 7.94 5.62 29.10
CA PRO A 62 7.74 4.18 29.11
C PRO A 62 8.92 3.48 29.78
N MET A 63 8.61 2.48 30.59
CA MET A 63 9.60 1.66 31.28
C MET A 63 10.34 0.78 30.27
N SER A 64 11.65 0.59 30.48
CA SER A 64 12.42 -0.39 29.71
C SER A 64 12.04 -1.82 30.11
N ARG A 65 12.34 -2.77 29.22
CA ARG A 65 12.05 -4.19 29.48
C ARG A 65 12.83 -4.70 30.69
N GLU A 66 14.07 -4.23 30.84
CA GLU A 66 14.97 -4.58 31.92
C GLU A 66 14.43 -4.09 33.28
N GLU A 67 13.88 -2.87 33.31
CA GLU A 67 13.21 -2.31 34.50
C GLU A 67 11.93 -3.06 34.87
N ALA A 68 11.14 -3.49 33.88
CA ALA A 68 9.90 -4.23 34.11
C ALA A 68 10.17 -5.63 34.67
N ASN A 69 11.21 -6.30 34.19
CA ASN A 69 11.61 -7.65 34.63
C ASN A 69 12.34 -7.66 35.98
N ALA A 70 12.78 -6.51 36.47
CA ALA A 70 13.44 -6.36 37.78
C ALA A 70 12.44 -6.21 38.95
N ARG A 71 11.13 -6.31 38.68
CA ARG A 71 10.03 -6.28 39.67
C ARG A 71 9.42 -7.66 39.83
#